data_AF-A0A9Q1R071-F1
#
_entry.id   AF-A0A9Q1R071-F1
#
_cell.length_a   1.000
_cell.length_b   1.000
_cell.length_c   1.000
_cell.angle_alpha   90.00
_cell.angle_beta   90.00
_cell.angle_gamma   90.00
#
_symmetry.space_group_name_H-M   'P 1'
#
loop_
_entity.id
_entity.type
_entity.pdbx_description
1 polymer ?
#
loop_
_entity_poly.entity_id
_entity_poly.type
_entity_poly.pdbx_seq_one_letter_code
_entity_poly.pdbx_strand_id
1 'polypeptide(L)'
;MVSILESLGAQVMSFGGDIVVNTDGIVSVELDLSEIGKLKGGFFVIGPLLARFGEAIVGLPGGCDIGARPVDVDICVHGLRVLGATVELRDGKVQARVSNGKRLTGASFRLEYPSVGATETLMMAACMAEGKTVISNAAQELEQTLFVRGRRRLYGSEYSIMPDRIEAGTYMLAAAITRSCISISPVSHSNSTCLVNKLSSAGCKLLQLSDDTLELSVVPRTIGDNLRGFSIKTNPFLGNLQPLTMALLSTCKGVSVVEESVFENRMSHVTELQKFGAKIQRCGSRAMVYGKGNARSF
;
A
#
# COMPACT_ATOMS: atom_id res chain seq x y z
N MET A 1 -6.77 7.24 12.81
CA MET A 1 -7.94 6.49 12.31
C MET A 1 -8.98 6.31 13.41
N VAL A 2 -8.62 5.78 14.58
CA VAL A 2 -9.54 5.75 15.75
C VAL A 2 -10.17 7.13 16.01
N SER A 3 -9.34 8.18 16.14
CA SER A 3 -9.81 9.56 16.30
C SER A 3 -10.76 10.05 15.19
N ILE A 4 -10.54 9.60 13.95
CA ILE A 4 -11.37 9.95 12.78
C ILE A 4 -12.74 9.27 12.89
N LEU A 5 -12.79 8.01 13.33
CA LEU A 5 -14.06 7.30 13.52
C LEU A 5 -14.83 7.87 14.71
N GLU A 6 -14.14 8.21 15.80
CA GLU A 6 -14.73 8.81 16.99
C GLU A 6 -15.30 10.21 16.70
N SER A 7 -14.63 11.03 15.89
CA SER A 7 -15.13 12.36 15.49
C SER A 7 -16.39 12.29 14.62
N LEU A 8 -16.61 11.17 13.92
CA LEU A 8 -17.86 10.88 13.21
C LEU A 8 -18.99 10.40 14.16
N GLY A 9 -18.66 10.07 15.41
CA GLY A 9 -19.59 9.55 16.42
C GLY A 9 -19.53 8.03 16.61
N ALA A 10 -18.56 7.33 16.01
CA ALA A 10 -18.37 5.91 16.28
C ALA A 10 -17.81 5.69 17.70
N GLN A 11 -18.21 4.61 18.35
CA GLN A 11 -17.62 4.18 19.61
C GLN A 11 -16.53 3.17 19.32
N VAL A 12 -15.30 3.45 19.73
CA VAL A 12 -14.15 2.58 19.51
C VAL A 12 -13.60 2.12 20.86
N MET A 13 -13.49 0.80 21.03
CA MET A 13 -12.88 0.19 22.22
C MET A 13 -11.66 -0.60 21.80
N SER A 14 -10.55 -0.46 22.54
CA SER A 14 -9.31 -1.18 22.31
C SER A 14 -8.99 -2.06 23.50
N PHE A 15 -8.77 -3.35 23.28
CA PHE A 15 -8.42 -4.30 24.34
C PHE A 15 -7.51 -5.41 23.79
N GLY A 16 -6.33 -5.60 24.40
CA GLY A 16 -5.49 -6.77 24.13
C GLY A 16 -5.02 -6.97 22.68
N GLY A 17 -4.98 -5.92 21.86
CA GLY A 17 -4.66 -6.00 20.42
C GLY A 17 -5.89 -6.02 19.50
N ASP A 18 -7.08 -6.23 20.07
CA ASP A 18 -8.35 -6.15 19.37
C ASP A 18 -8.91 -4.72 19.42
N ILE A 19 -9.62 -4.36 18.34
CA ILE A 19 -10.36 -3.10 18.24
C ILE A 19 -11.81 -3.42 17.88
N VAL A 20 -12.73 -2.99 18.73
CA VAL A 20 -14.18 -3.06 18.47
C VAL A 20 -14.69 -1.68 18.07
N VAL A 21 -15.32 -1.62 16.90
CA VAL A 21 -15.90 -0.39 16.34
C VAL A 21 -17.41 -0.54 16.25
N ASN A 22 -18.15 0.22 17.06
CA ASN A 22 -19.59 0.38 16.92
C ASN A 22 -19.90 1.67 16.14
N THR A 23 -20.58 1.52 15.01
CA THR A 23 -20.91 2.62 14.09
C THR A 23 -22.41 2.93 14.05
N ASP A 24 -23.22 2.41 14.97
CA ASP A 24 -24.66 2.70 15.03
C ASP A 24 -24.94 4.15 15.46
N GLY A 25 -24.04 4.74 16.25
CA GLY A 25 -24.13 6.11 16.76
C GLY A 25 -23.47 7.19 15.88
N ILE A 26 -23.17 6.91 14.61
CA ILE A 26 -22.61 7.95 13.72
C ILE A 26 -23.62 9.09 13.56
N VAL A 27 -23.19 10.31 13.87
CA VAL A 27 -24.03 11.53 13.86
C VAL A 27 -23.58 12.56 12.82
N SER A 28 -22.36 12.41 12.27
CA SER A 28 -21.79 13.30 11.28
C SER A 28 -21.38 12.53 10.03
N VAL A 29 -21.51 13.19 8.87
CA VAL A 29 -20.94 12.76 7.58
C VAL A 29 -19.80 13.67 7.13
N GLU A 30 -19.47 14.67 7.95
CA GLU A 30 -18.40 15.61 7.75
C GLU A 30 -17.24 15.32 8.70
N LEU A 31 -16.05 15.19 8.12
CA LEU A 31 -14.81 15.06 8.87
C LEU A 31 -14.22 16.43 9.21
N ASP A 32 -13.81 16.59 10.46
CA ASP A 32 -13.04 17.76 10.87
C ASP A 32 -11.67 17.81 10.15
N LEU A 33 -11.38 18.97 9.56
CA LEU A 33 -10.15 19.25 8.83
C LEU A 33 -8.89 19.13 9.70
N SER A 34 -9.01 19.37 11.01
CA SER A 34 -7.90 19.32 11.96
C SER A 34 -7.26 17.91 12.05
N GLU A 35 -8.04 16.87 11.73
CA GLU A 35 -7.63 15.46 11.79
C GLU A 35 -7.08 14.92 10.46
N ILE A 36 -7.48 15.50 9.31
CA ILE A 36 -7.10 14.99 7.97
C ILE A 36 -5.70 15.42 7.55
N GLY A 37 -5.29 16.64 7.92
CA GLY A 37 -3.98 17.18 7.54
C GLY A 37 -2.79 16.31 7.98
N LYS A 38 -3.01 15.44 8.97
CA LYS A 38 -1.99 14.54 9.54
C LYS A 38 -1.99 13.13 8.92
N LEU A 39 -3.08 12.69 8.29
CA LEU A 39 -3.21 11.30 7.82
C LEU A 39 -3.95 11.19 6.49
N LYS A 40 -3.21 10.92 5.41
CA LYS A 40 -3.77 10.72 4.06
C LYS A 40 -4.83 9.62 3.98
N GLY A 41 -4.73 8.59 4.82
CA GLY A 41 -5.72 7.51 4.90
C GLY A 41 -7.10 7.95 5.41
N GLY A 42 -7.21 9.15 5.99
CA GLY A 42 -8.49 9.72 6.41
C GLY A 42 -9.44 9.96 5.24
N PHE A 43 -8.92 10.09 4.01
CA PHE A 43 -9.75 10.28 2.82
C PHE A 43 -10.64 9.06 2.52
N PHE A 44 -10.21 7.85 2.87
CA PHE A 44 -10.87 6.60 2.45
C PHE A 44 -12.27 6.40 3.04
N VAL A 45 -12.62 7.12 4.11
CA VAL A 45 -13.97 7.04 4.71
C VAL A 45 -15.05 7.66 3.82
N ILE A 46 -14.69 8.44 2.79
CA ILE A 46 -15.67 9.04 1.86
C ILE A 46 -16.53 7.97 1.17
N GLY A 47 -15.94 6.83 0.79
CA GLY A 47 -16.62 5.72 0.15
C GLY A 47 -17.72 5.09 1.03
N PRO A 48 -17.38 4.55 2.22
CA PRO A 48 -18.37 3.96 3.12
C PRO A 48 -19.38 4.97 3.67
N LEU A 49 -18.99 6.24 3.93
CA LEU A 49 -19.94 7.27 4.35
C LEU A 49 -20.97 7.56 3.27
N LEU A 50 -20.53 7.79 2.03
CA LEU A 50 -21.43 8.05 0.91
C LEU A 50 -22.37 6.87 0.64
N ALA A 51 -21.86 5.65 0.72
CA ALA A 51 -22.65 4.44 0.49
C ALA A 51 -23.68 4.17 1.59
N ARG A 52 -23.38 4.50 2.85
CA ARG A 52 -24.27 4.28 3.99
C ARG A 52 -25.26 5.42 4.21
N PHE A 53 -24.81 6.67 4.13
CA PHE A 53 -25.59 7.85 4.51
C PHE A 53 -26.06 8.68 3.30
N GLY A 54 -25.57 8.38 2.09
CA GLY A 54 -25.92 9.13 0.89
C GLY A 54 -25.21 10.47 0.74
N GLU A 55 -24.36 10.83 1.71
CA GLU A 55 -23.57 12.06 1.74
C GLU A 55 -22.24 11.82 2.48
N ALA A 56 -21.18 12.53 2.06
CA ALA A 56 -19.89 12.55 2.74
C ALA A 56 -19.15 13.86 2.44
N ILE A 57 -18.53 14.46 3.46
CA ILE A 57 -17.72 15.66 3.34
C ILE A 57 -16.35 15.40 3.97
N VAL A 58 -15.29 15.45 3.16
CA VAL A 58 -13.95 15.03 3.56
C VAL A 58 -12.92 16.03 3.05
N GLY A 59 -12.07 16.54 3.94
CA GLY A 59 -10.94 17.41 3.58
C GLY A 59 -9.97 16.77 2.58
N LEU A 60 -9.36 17.59 1.74
CA LEU A 60 -8.31 17.12 0.84
C LEU A 60 -7.08 16.69 1.64
N PRO A 61 -6.44 15.55 1.28
CA PRO A 61 -5.18 15.15 1.90
C PRO A 61 -4.09 16.17 1.57
N GLY A 62 -3.22 16.48 2.55
CA GLY A 62 -2.09 17.38 2.35
C GLY A 62 -0.99 16.87 1.41
N GLY A 63 0.02 17.72 1.15
CA GLY A 63 1.23 17.37 0.38
C GLY A 63 2.06 16.24 1.02
N CYS A 64 2.92 15.57 0.25
CA CYS A 64 3.85 14.56 0.77
C CYS A 64 5.21 14.68 0.07
N ASP A 65 6.27 14.58 0.86
CA ASP A 65 7.66 14.75 0.41
C ASP A 65 8.16 13.59 -0.48
N ILE A 66 7.48 12.44 -0.45
CA ILE A 66 7.77 11.28 -1.32
C ILE A 66 7.31 11.54 -2.77
N GLY A 67 6.52 12.59 -2.99
CA GLY A 67 5.92 12.98 -4.25
C GLY A 67 4.46 13.38 -4.07
N ALA A 68 3.96 14.25 -4.95
CA ALA A 68 2.56 14.57 -4.99
C ALA A 68 1.79 13.30 -5.39
N ARG A 69 0.81 12.88 -4.58
CA ARG A 69 -0.26 11.97 -5.02
C ARG A 69 -1.55 12.78 -5.20
N PRO A 70 -1.65 13.68 -6.19
CA PRO A 70 -2.95 14.21 -6.60
C PRO A 70 -3.82 13.09 -7.21
N VAL A 71 -3.17 12.03 -7.70
CA VAL A 71 -3.77 10.96 -8.53
C VAL A 71 -4.83 10.12 -7.81
N ASP A 72 -4.78 9.94 -6.48
CA ASP A 72 -5.75 9.06 -5.81
C ASP A 72 -7.12 9.76 -5.63
N VAL A 73 -7.14 11.06 -5.31
CA VAL A 73 -8.38 11.80 -5.07
C VAL A 73 -9.17 11.92 -6.37
N ASP A 74 -8.52 12.27 -7.48
CA ASP A 74 -9.19 12.44 -8.77
C ASP A 74 -9.79 11.12 -9.28
N ILE A 75 -9.06 9.99 -9.14
CA ILE A 75 -9.57 8.66 -9.49
C ILE A 75 -10.77 8.30 -8.60
N CYS A 76 -10.69 8.57 -7.29
CA CYS A 76 -11.81 8.33 -6.37
C CYS A 76 -13.03 9.18 -6.77
N VAL A 77 -12.85 10.48 -6.98
CA VAL A 77 -13.92 11.40 -7.38
C VAL A 77 -14.58 10.94 -8.68
N HIS A 78 -13.78 10.57 -9.67
CA HIS A 78 -14.29 10.02 -10.93
C HIS A 78 -15.11 8.75 -10.70
N GLY A 79 -14.57 7.77 -9.96
CA GLY A 79 -15.27 6.51 -9.68
C GLY A 79 -16.57 6.70 -8.90
N LEU A 80 -16.59 7.61 -7.92
CA LEU A 80 -17.81 7.94 -7.17
C LEU A 80 -18.87 8.59 -8.08
N ARG A 81 -18.46 9.47 -9.00
CA ARG A 81 -19.37 10.04 -10.01
C ARG A 81 -19.96 8.98 -10.93
N VAL A 82 -19.14 8.04 -11.39
CA VAL A 82 -19.59 6.89 -12.19
C VAL A 82 -20.58 6.02 -11.43
N LEU A 83 -20.45 5.90 -10.10
CA LEU A 83 -21.41 5.23 -9.23
C LEU A 83 -22.67 6.05 -8.92
N GLY A 84 -22.87 7.20 -9.59
CA GLY A 84 -24.08 8.02 -9.43
C GLY A 84 -24.03 9.03 -8.28
N ALA A 85 -22.84 9.52 -7.93
CA ALA A 85 -22.67 10.63 -7.00
C ALA A 85 -22.42 11.96 -7.71
N THR A 86 -22.95 13.04 -7.15
CA THR A 86 -22.50 14.41 -7.42
C THR A 86 -21.35 14.69 -6.47
N VAL A 87 -20.18 15.07 -7.00
CA VAL A 87 -18.98 15.32 -6.21
C VAL A 87 -18.40 16.67 -6.59
N GLU A 88 -18.19 17.53 -5.59
CA GLU A 88 -17.70 18.90 -5.76
C GLU A 88 -16.52 19.17 -4.83
N LEU A 89 -15.57 19.99 -5.29
CA LEU A 89 -14.47 20.47 -4.47
C LEU A 89 -14.78 21.91 -4.06
N ARG A 90 -15.01 22.14 -2.76
CA ARG A 90 -15.30 23.45 -2.18
C ARG A 90 -14.57 23.59 -0.84
N ASP A 91 -13.99 24.76 -0.58
CA ASP A 91 -13.34 25.09 0.69
C ASP A 91 -12.26 24.09 1.15
N GLY A 92 -11.51 23.54 0.19
CA GLY A 92 -10.49 22.51 0.47
C GLY A 92 -11.06 21.14 0.88
N LYS A 93 -12.36 20.92 0.68
CA LYS A 93 -13.07 19.68 0.97
C LYS A 93 -13.66 19.08 -0.31
N VAL A 94 -13.71 17.75 -0.34
CA VAL A 94 -14.53 16.97 -1.28
C VAL A 94 -15.89 16.75 -0.64
N GLN A 95 -16.93 17.28 -1.28
CA GLN A 95 -18.32 17.11 -0.89
C GLN A 95 -18.99 16.17 -1.88
N ALA A 96 -19.45 15.02 -1.42
CA ALA A 96 -20.09 13.99 -2.24
C ALA A 96 -21.52 13.73 -1.76
N ARG A 97 -22.48 13.67 -2.69
CA ARG A 97 -23.88 13.32 -2.43
C ARG A 97 -24.40 12.38 -3.51
N VAL A 98 -25.24 11.42 -3.16
CA VAL A 98 -25.91 10.55 -4.13
C VAL A 98 -26.89 11.37 -4.99
N SER A 99 -26.74 11.32 -6.31
CA SER A 99 -27.51 12.17 -7.23
C SER A 99 -29.00 11.83 -7.30
N ASN A 100 -29.37 10.57 -7.06
CA ASN A 100 -30.78 10.11 -7.09
C ASN A 100 -31.49 10.21 -5.72
N GLY A 101 -30.82 10.72 -4.68
CA GLY A 101 -31.36 10.85 -3.33
C GLY A 101 -31.65 9.54 -2.58
N LYS A 102 -31.26 8.37 -3.13
CA LYS A 102 -31.53 7.05 -2.54
C LYS A 102 -30.24 6.29 -2.22
N ARG A 103 -29.50 5.87 -3.25
CA ARG A 103 -28.27 5.10 -3.12
C ARG A 103 -27.43 5.19 -4.39
N LEU A 104 -26.13 4.96 -4.23
CA LEU A 104 -25.22 4.75 -5.36
C LEU A 104 -25.76 3.64 -6.27
N THR A 105 -25.44 3.70 -7.56
CA THR A 105 -25.82 2.71 -8.55
C THR A 105 -24.57 2.02 -9.06
N GLY A 106 -24.61 0.68 -9.14
CA GLY A 106 -23.50 -0.11 -9.63
C GLY A 106 -23.21 0.19 -11.11
N ALA A 107 -21.94 0.21 -11.46
CA ALA A 107 -21.47 0.55 -12.80
C ALA A 107 -20.21 -0.25 -13.17
N SER A 108 -19.87 -0.30 -14.45
CA SER A 108 -18.65 -0.92 -14.93
C SER A 108 -17.66 0.15 -15.41
N PHE A 109 -16.46 0.18 -14.84
CA PHE A 109 -15.43 1.14 -15.21
C PHE A 109 -14.02 0.57 -15.00
N ARG A 110 -13.02 1.23 -15.59
CA ARG A 110 -11.61 0.86 -15.50
C ARG A 110 -10.85 1.99 -14.81
N LEU A 111 -9.97 1.65 -13.87
CA LEU A 111 -9.04 2.61 -13.28
C LEU A 111 -7.91 2.91 -14.27
N GLU A 112 -7.57 4.18 -14.46
CA GLU A 112 -6.44 4.59 -15.30
C GLU A 112 -5.11 4.04 -14.78
N TYR A 113 -5.00 3.91 -13.45
CA TYR A 113 -3.86 3.34 -12.75
C TYR A 113 -4.36 2.43 -11.60
N PRO A 114 -3.69 1.30 -11.32
CA PRO A 114 -4.03 0.40 -10.21
C PRO A 114 -3.72 1.02 -8.83
N SER A 115 -4.49 2.04 -8.45
CA SER A 115 -4.38 2.73 -7.16
C SER A 115 -5.03 1.91 -6.04
N VAL A 116 -4.24 1.61 -5.00
CA VAL A 116 -4.70 0.89 -3.79
C VAL A 116 -5.84 1.66 -3.12
N GLY A 117 -5.62 2.94 -2.82
CA GLY A 117 -6.62 3.76 -2.12
C GLY A 117 -7.91 3.94 -2.91
N ALA A 118 -7.82 4.12 -4.23
CA ALA A 118 -9.01 4.22 -5.08
C ALA A 118 -9.76 2.89 -5.18
N THR A 119 -9.04 1.78 -5.34
CA THR A 119 -9.64 0.44 -5.39
C THR A 119 -10.43 0.15 -4.10
N GLU A 120 -9.81 0.38 -2.94
CA GLU A 120 -10.45 0.16 -1.62
C GLU A 120 -11.66 1.07 -1.40
N THR A 121 -11.51 2.37 -1.68
CA THR A 121 -12.58 3.36 -1.50
C THR A 121 -13.80 3.04 -2.36
N LEU A 122 -13.57 2.74 -3.65
CA LEU A 122 -14.64 2.45 -4.60
C LEU A 122 -15.27 1.07 -4.36
N MET A 123 -14.47 0.09 -3.92
CA MET A 123 -14.98 -1.21 -3.47
C MET A 123 -15.92 -1.05 -2.28
N MET A 124 -15.51 -0.32 -1.24
CA MET A 124 -16.36 -0.04 -0.07
C MET A 124 -17.64 0.69 -0.48
N ALA A 125 -17.55 1.67 -1.38
CA ALA A 125 -18.71 2.38 -1.88
C ALA A 125 -19.68 1.46 -2.65
N ALA A 126 -19.14 0.56 -3.47
CA ALA A 126 -19.91 -0.39 -4.26
C ALA A 126 -20.63 -1.46 -3.43
N CYS A 127 -20.15 -1.79 -2.22
CA CYS A 127 -20.74 -2.80 -1.36
C CYS A 127 -22.22 -2.52 -0.99
N MET A 128 -22.65 -1.26 -1.00
CA MET A 128 -24.05 -0.87 -0.75
C MET A 128 -24.75 -0.21 -1.96
N ALA A 129 -24.09 -0.18 -3.13
CA ALA A 129 -24.67 0.35 -4.35
C ALA A 129 -25.78 -0.57 -4.91
N GLU A 130 -26.72 -0.01 -5.67
CA GLU A 130 -27.76 -0.78 -6.32
C GLU A 130 -27.22 -1.52 -7.55
N GLY A 131 -27.27 -2.85 -7.53
CA GLY A 131 -26.88 -3.68 -8.67
C GLY A 131 -25.44 -4.20 -8.58
N LYS A 132 -24.79 -4.31 -9.75
CA LYS A 132 -23.45 -4.89 -9.90
C LYS A 132 -22.46 -3.81 -10.30
N THR A 133 -21.34 -3.74 -9.59
CA THR A 133 -20.18 -2.92 -9.92
C THR A 133 -19.06 -3.80 -10.44
N VAL A 134 -18.37 -3.32 -11.48
CA VAL A 134 -17.17 -3.95 -12.05
C VAL A 134 -16.05 -2.92 -12.07
N ILE A 135 -14.96 -3.18 -11.36
CA ILE A 135 -13.79 -2.31 -11.31
C ILE A 135 -12.64 -3.04 -12.00
N SER A 136 -12.30 -2.62 -13.22
CA SER A 136 -11.18 -3.17 -13.98
C SER A 136 -9.89 -2.43 -13.65
N ASN A 137 -8.74 -3.11 -13.78
CA ASN A 137 -7.42 -2.57 -13.40
C ASN A 137 -7.36 -2.20 -11.91
N ALA A 138 -8.00 -3.01 -11.06
CA ALA A 138 -7.96 -2.87 -9.61
C ALA A 138 -6.54 -3.16 -9.08
N ALA A 139 -6.18 -2.54 -7.96
CA ALA A 139 -4.86 -2.69 -7.37
C ALA A 139 -4.62 -4.09 -6.79
N GLN A 140 -3.69 -4.83 -7.40
CA GLN A 140 -3.14 -6.09 -6.93
C GLN A 140 -1.74 -6.29 -7.55
N GLU A 141 -1.00 -7.35 -7.19
CA GLU A 141 0.30 -7.67 -7.80
C GLU A 141 0.24 -7.82 -9.33
N LEU A 142 -0.91 -8.25 -9.84
CA LEU A 142 -1.26 -8.34 -11.26
C LEU A 142 -2.54 -7.54 -11.53
N GLU A 143 -2.77 -7.12 -12.77
CA GLU A 143 -4.05 -6.47 -13.15
C GLU A 143 -5.22 -7.43 -12.88
N GLN A 144 -6.20 -6.97 -12.10
CA GLN A 144 -7.38 -7.76 -11.75
C GLN A 144 -8.67 -6.98 -12.00
N THR A 145 -9.75 -7.72 -12.19
CA THR A 145 -11.10 -7.16 -12.31
C THR A 145 -11.90 -7.57 -11.08
N LEU A 146 -12.34 -6.58 -10.30
CA LEU A 146 -13.16 -6.79 -9.12
C LEU A 146 -14.65 -6.76 -9.50
N PHE A 147 -15.40 -7.72 -8.97
CA PHE A 147 -16.85 -7.79 -9.12
C PHE A 147 -17.52 -7.62 -7.76
N VAL A 148 -18.30 -6.55 -7.59
CA VAL A 148 -19.04 -6.29 -6.35
C VAL A 148 -20.53 -6.31 -6.65
N ARG A 149 -21.29 -7.12 -5.90
CA ARG A 149 -22.76 -7.09 -5.94
C ARG A 149 -23.26 -6.40 -4.68
N GLY A 150 -23.77 -5.19 -4.83
CA GLY A 150 -24.15 -4.38 -3.69
C GLY A 150 -25.35 -4.94 -2.92
N ARG A 151 -25.37 -4.67 -1.62
CA ARG A 151 -26.38 -5.11 -0.65
C ARG A 151 -27.07 -3.92 -0.02
N ARG A 152 -28.30 -4.11 0.46
CA ARG A 152 -29.05 -3.03 1.12
C ARG A 152 -28.46 -2.62 2.47
N ARG A 153 -27.79 -3.55 3.15
CA ARG A 153 -27.22 -3.39 4.48
C ARG A 153 -26.05 -4.36 4.66
N LEU A 154 -25.07 -3.94 5.45
CA LEU A 154 -24.00 -4.77 5.98
C LEU A 154 -24.14 -4.88 7.50
N TYR A 155 -23.53 -5.91 8.08
CA TYR A 155 -23.60 -6.20 9.51
C TYR A 155 -22.18 -6.26 10.08
N GLY A 156 -22.05 -6.08 11.40
CA GLY A 156 -20.79 -6.30 12.10
C GLY A 156 -20.28 -7.72 11.89
N SER A 157 -18.96 -7.86 11.87
CA SER A 157 -18.26 -9.14 11.78
C SER A 157 -16.95 -9.03 12.55
N GLU A 158 -16.47 -10.18 12.99
CA GLU A 158 -15.10 -10.33 13.47
C GLU A 158 -14.19 -10.58 12.27
N TYR A 159 -12.99 -9.99 12.29
CA TYR A 159 -11.99 -10.16 11.25
C TYR A 159 -10.58 -9.96 11.81
N SER A 160 -9.71 -10.95 11.62
CA SER A 160 -8.31 -10.85 11.99
C SER A 160 -7.51 -10.19 10.87
N ILE A 161 -6.80 -9.11 11.20
CA ILE A 161 -5.93 -8.42 10.24
C ILE A 161 -4.77 -9.33 9.85
N MET A 162 -4.50 -9.43 8.54
CA MET A 162 -3.38 -10.22 8.03
C MET A 162 -2.03 -9.66 8.51
N PRO A 163 -0.99 -10.51 8.66
CA PRO A 163 0.33 -10.04 9.06
C PRO A 163 0.93 -9.00 8.10
N ASP A 164 1.75 -8.09 8.64
CA ASP A 164 2.37 -7.02 7.85
C ASP A 164 3.53 -7.56 7.01
N ARG A 165 3.29 -7.67 5.70
CA ARG A 165 4.30 -8.11 4.72
C ARG A 165 5.47 -7.14 4.57
N ILE A 166 5.30 -5.85 4.84
CA ILE A 166 6.36 -4.85 4.78
C ILE A 166 7.26 -4.99 6.00
N GLU A 167 6.69 -5.21 7.18
CA GLU A 167 7.44 -5.52 8.39
C GLU A 167 8.26 -6.81 8.20
N ALA A 168 7.60 -7.90 7.81
CA ALA A 168 8.27 -9.17 7.53
C ALA A 168 9.39 -9.00 6.50
N GLY A 169 9.10 -8.35 5.36
CA GLY A 169 10.10 -8.08 4.33
C GLY A 169 11.27 -7.22 4.79
N THR A 170 11.04 -6.29 5.72
CA THR A 170 12.09 -5.47 6.33
C THR A 170 13.07 -6.32 7.13
N TYR A 171 12.56 -7.20 7.99
CA TYR A 171 13.39 -8.12 8.76
C TYR A 171 14.13 -9.13 7.88
N MET A 172 13.49 -9.62 6.81
CA MET A 172 14.13 -10.47 5.80
C MET A 172 15.30 -9.77 5.11
N LEU A 173 15.10 -8.52 4.69
CA LEU A 173 16.14 -7.72 4.06
C LEU A 173 17.27 -7.37 5.05
N ALA A 174 16.93 -7.09 6.31
CA ALA A 174 17.92 -6.85 7.36
C ALA A 174 18.83 -8.08 7.56
N ALA A 175 18.24 -9.27 7.74
CA ALA A 175 19.00 -10.52 7.87
C ALA A 175 19.81 -10.83 6.61
N ALA A 176 19.27 -10.52 5.42
CA ALA A 176 20.02 -10.63 4.19
C ALA A 176 21.23 -9.70 4.20
N ILE A 177 21.08 -8.41 4.50
CA ILE A 177 22.17 -7.42 4.56
C ILE A 177 23.29 -7.87 5.51
N THR A 178 22.94 -8.35 6.70
CA THR A 178 23.89 -8.79 7.74
C THR A 178 24.44 -10.20 7.52
N ARG A 179 23.93 -10.93 6.51
CA ARG A 179 24.25 -12.34 6.24
C ARG A 179 23.97 -13.23 7.46
N SER A 180 22.84 -12.98 8.14
CA SER A 180 22.39 -13.73 9.30
C SER A 180 21.23 -14.68 8.98
N CYS A 181 20.84 -15.48 9.98
CA CYS A 181 19.64 -16.30 9.94
C CYS A 181 18.57 -15.66 10.83
N ILE A 182 17.32 -15.65 10.36
CA ILE A 182 16.17 -15.15 11.12
C ILE A 182 14.95 -16.03 10.86
N SER A 183 14.16 -16.29 11.90
CA SER A 183 12.83 -16.87 11.78
C SER A 183 11.79 -15.78 12.07
N ILE A 184 10.76 -15.69 11.22
CA ILE A 184 9.75 -14.64 11.28
C ILE A 184 8.36 -15.27 11.29
N SER A 185 7.55 -14.87 12.27
CA SER A 185 6.16 -15.30 12.46
C SER A 185 5.35 -14.18 13.12
N PRO A 186 4.07 -13.98 12.77
CA PRO A 186 3.36 -14.66 11.68
C PRO A 186 3.66 -14.02 10.31
N VAL A 187 3.62 -14.81 9.24
CA VAL A 187 3.82 -14.34 7.86
C VAL A 187 2.84 -15.01 6.89
N SER A 188 2.29 -14.23 5.97
CA SER A 188 1.48 -14.76 4.87
C SER A 188 2.38 -15.07 3.66
N HIS A 189 2.53 -16.35 3.33
CA HIS A 189 3.44 -16.78 2.26
C HIS A 189 3.02 -16.24 0.89
N SER A 190 1.72 -16.25 0.57
CA SER A 190 1.18 -15.78 -0.70
C SER A 190 1.51 -14.30 -0.97
N ASN A 191 1.53 -13.47 0.08
CA ASN A 191 1.72 -12.03 -0.01
C ASN A 191 3.19 -11.58 -0.14
N SER A 192 4.15 -12.51 0.00
CA SER A 192 5.60 -12.22 0.01
C SER A 192 6.38 -12.91 -1.13
N THR A 193 5.68 -13.61 -2.03
CA THR A 193 6.26 -14.46 -3.08
C THR A 193 7.33 -13.76 -3.92
N CYS A 194 7.10 -12.52 -4.35
CA CYS A 194 8.07 -11.80 -5.19
C CYS A 194 9.40 -11.53 -4.47
N LEU A 195 9.34 -11.03 -3.22
CA LEU A 195 10.54 -10.76 -2.43
C LEU A 195 11.30 -12.06 -2.12
N VAL A 196 10.57 -13.09 -1.70
CA VAL A 196 11.10 -14.44 -1.44
C VAL A 196 11.86 -14.95 -2.65
N ASN A 197 11.25 -14.90 -3.84
CA ASN A 197 11.87 -15.38 -5.08
C ASN A 197 13.14 -14.60 -5.45
N LYS A 198 13.15 -13.28 -5.24
CA LYS A 198 14.33 -12.43 -5.47
C LYS A 198 15.45 -12.75 -4.49
N LEU A 199 15.15 -12.91 -3.21
CA LEU A 199 16.13 -13.28 -2.19
C LEU A 199 16.70 -14.69 -2.43
N SER A 200 15.84 -15.67 -2.77
CA SER A 200 16.29 -17.01 -3.17
C SER A 200 17.23 -16.96 -4.37
N SER A 201 16.88 -16.19 -5.41
CA SER A 201 17.71 -16.02 -6.61
C SER A 201 19.03 -15.30 -6.33
N ALA A 202 19.06 -14.43 -5.32
CA ALA A 202 20.27 -13.76 -4.86
C ALA A 202 21.22 -14.70 -4.09
N GLY A 203 20.72 -15.84 -3.61
CA GLY A 203 21.48 -16.87 -2.88
C GLY A 203 21.04 -17.09 -1.44
N CYS A 204 19.94 -16.47 -0.97
CA CYS A 204 19.38 -16.78 0.34
C CYS A 204 18.70 -18.16 0.32
N LYS A 205 18.73 -18.88 1.45
CA LYS A 205 17.89 -20.07 1.64
C LYS A 205 16.65 -19.67 2.42
N LEU A 206 15.48 -20.01 1.90
CA LEU A 206 14.23 -19.84 2.62
C LEU A 206 13.64 -21.21 2.91
N LEU A 207 13.28 -21.44 4.16
CA LEU A 207 12.65 -22.65 4.64
C LEU A 207 11.30 -22.27 5.26
N GLN A 208 10.24 -22.91 4.81
CA GLN A 208 8.94 -22.78 5.45
C GLN A 208 8.89 -23.76 6.61
N LEU A 209 8.80 -23.26 7.84
CA LEU A 209 8.75 -24.09 9.05
C LEU A 209 7.31 -24.50 9.40
N SER A 210 6.34 -23.64 9.09
CA SER A 210 4.89 -23.88 9.24
C SER A 210 4.11 -23.01 8.26
N ASP A 211 2.77 -23.09 8.28
CA ASP A 211 1.89 -22.27 7.42
C ASP A 211 2.04 -20.76 7.67
N ASP A 212 2.42 -20.37 8.88
CA ASP A 212 2.55 -18.98 9.33
C ASP A 212 3.99 -18.56 9.69
N THR A 213 4.97 -19.46 9.55
CA THR A 213 6.36 -19.19 9.94
C THR A 213 7.31 -19.45 8.78
N LEU A 214 8.06 -18.41 8.40
CA LEU A 214 9.14 -18.49 7.42
C LEU A 214 10.48 -18.28 8.11
N GLU A 215 11.39 -19.22 7.91
CA GLU A 215 12.78 -19.05 8.26
C GLU A 215 13.56 -18.61 7.02
N LEU A 216 14.19 -17.44 7.12
CA LEU A 216 15.14 -16.94 6.15
C LEU A 216 16.55 -17.16 6.69
N SER A 217 17.25 -18.10 6.08
CA SER A 217 18.63 -18.43 6.39
C SER A 217 19.56 -17.88 5.30
N VAL A 218 20.29 -16.81 5.61
CA VAL A 218 21.34 -16.28 4.73
C VAL A 218 22.68 -16.82 5.20
N VAL A 219 22.81 -18.15 5.18
CA VAL A 219 24.09 -18.83 5.42
C VAL A 219 24.79 -19.01 4.07
N PRO A 220 25.92 -18.31 3.83
CA PRO A 220 26.73 -18.56 2.64
C PRO A 220 27.12 -20.04 2.59
N ARG A 221 27.03 -20.67 1.42
CA ARG A 221 27.50 -22.07 1.27
C ARG A 221 29.01 -22.20 1.56
N THR A 222 29.74 -21.10 1.47
CA THR A 222 31.19 -21.02 1.61
C THR A 222 31.58 -19.72 2.32
N ILE A 223 32.59 -19.74 3.19
CA ILE A 223 33.15 -18.52 3.80
C ILE A 223 33.64 -17.60 2.66
N GLY A 224 33.09 -16.40 2.56
CA GLY A 224 33.40 -15.43 1.50
C GLY A 224 32.47 -15.44 0.27
N ASP A 225 31.48 -16.36 0.22
CA ASP A 225 30.37 -16.22 -0.71
C ASP A 225 29.51 -15.01 -0.32
N ASN A 226 29.08 -14.28 -1.34
CA ASN A 226 28.30 -13.07 -1.16
C ASN A 226 27.07 -13.13 -2.08
N LEU A 227 25.97 -12.54 -1.65
CA LEU A 227 24.74 -12.51 -2.42
C LEU A 227 24.97 -11.86 -3.78
N ARG A 228 24.28 -12.35 -4.81
CA ARG A 228 24.30 -11.77 -6.15
C ARG A 228 23.30 -10.64 -6.24
N GLY A 229 23.71 -9.54 -6.87
CA GLY A 229 22.83 -8.44 -7.20
C GLY A 229 21.71 -8.91 -8.14
N PHE A 230 20.55 -8.26 -8.04
CA PHE A 230 19.39 -8.53 -8.89
C PHE A 230 18.65 -7.24 -9.19
N SER A 231 17.99 -7.20 -10.34
CA SER A 231 17.20 -6.03 -10.74
C SER A 231 15.77 -6.12 -10.21
N ILE A 232 15.23 -4.97 -9.80
CA ILE A 232 13.84 -4.81 -9.38
C ILE A 232 13.18 -3.65 -10.13
N LYS A 233 11.88 -3.80 -10.36
CA LYS A 233 11.00 -2.71 -10.77
C LYS A 233 9.86 -2.65 -9.77
N THR A 234 9.62 -1.48 -9.16
CA THR A 234 8.53 -1.32 -8.20
C THR A 234 7.19 -1.39 -8.91
N ASN A 235 6.18 -1.87 -8.19
CA ASN A 235 4.77 -1.79 -8.54
C ASN A 235 4.01 -1.33 -7.28
N PRO A 236 2.72 -0.96 -7.36
CA PRO A 236 1.94 -0.49 -6.21
C PRO A 236 2.03 -1.41 -4.98
N PHE A 237 2.25 -2.70 -5.21
CA PHE A 237 2.34 -3.72 -4.17
C PHE A 237 3.75 -3.81 -3.55
N LEU A 238 4.83 -3.73 -4.32
CA LEU A 238 6.21 -4.00 -3.87
C LEU A 238 7.03 -2.74 -3.56
N GLY A 239 6.51 -1.54 -3.88
CA GLY A 239 7.29 -0.30 -3.84
C GLY A 239 7.83 0.10 -2.46
N ASN A 240 7.23 -0.34 -1.36
CA ASN A 240 7.64 0.11 0.00
C ASN A 240 8.97 -0.51 0.46
N LEU A 241 9.35 -1.68 -0.08
CA LEU A 241 10.61 -2.35 0.26
C LEU A 241 11.77 -1.92 -0.64
N GLN A 242 11.53 -1.05 -1.62
CA GLN A 242 12.55 -0.61 -2.58
C GLN A 242 13.79 0.01 -1.92
N PRO A 243 13.67 0.95 -0.96
CA PRO A 243 14.85 1.57 -0.34
C PRO A 243 15.73 0.56 0.41
N LEU A 244 15.10 -0.34 1.16
CA LEU A 244 15.78 -1.41 1.89
C LEU A 244 16.42 -2.42 0.93
N THR A 245 15.75 -2.73 -0.19
CA THR A 245 16.31 -3.58 -1.23
C THR A 245 17.53 -2.92 -1.86
N MET A 246 17.51 -1.60 -2.11
CA MET A 246 18.68 -0.88 -2.62
C MET A 246 19.86 -0.93 -1.66
N ALA A 247 19.61 -0.82 -0.34
CA ALA A 247 20.64 -1.00 0.68
C ALA A 247 21.25 -2.41 0.60
N LEU A 248 20.42 -3.47 0.48
CA LEU A 248 20.90 -4.84 0.24
C LEU A 248 21.78 -4.94 -1.01
N LEU A 249 21.31 -4.44 -2.14
CA LEU A 249 22.02 -4.52 -3.43
C LEU A 249 23.40 -3.85 -3.40
N SER A 250 23.58 -2.80 -2.60
CA SER A 250 24.88 -2.15 -2.41
C SER A 250 25.93 -3.08 -1.75
N THR A 251 25.49 -4.11 -1.04
CA THR A 251 26.35 -5.10 -0.37
C THR A 251 26.59 -6.36 -1.19
N CYS A 252 25.79 -6.60 -2.23
CA CYS A 252 25.83 -7.78 -3.09
C CYS A 252 26.99 -7.71 -4.11
N LYS A 253 27.28 -8.80 -4.83
CA LYS A 253 28.20 -8.83 -5.98
C LYS A 253 27.49 -8.46 -7.28
N GLY A 254 28.14 -7.70 -8.14
CA GLY A 254 27.65 -7.35 -9.48
C GLY A 254 26.91 -6.00 -9.55
N VAL A 255 26.27 -5.76 -10.69
CA VAL A 255 25.49 -4.54 -10.96
C VAL A 255 24.01 -4.88 -10.91
N SER A 256 23.22 -4.03 -10.26
CA SER A 256 21.77 -4.19 -10.13
C SER A 256 21.06 -2.94 -10.64
N VAL A 257 19.88 -3.11 -11.23
CA VAL A 257 19.05 -1.99 -11.69
C VAL A 257 17.81 -1.93 -10.82
N VAL A 258 17.55 -0.76 -10.24
CA VAL A 258 16.34 -0.45 -9.48
C VAL A 258 15.53 0.57 -10.29
N GLU A 259 14.33 0.20 -10.71
CA GLU A 259 13.38 1.09 -11.39
C GLU A 259 12.20 1.40 -10.46
N GLU A 260 12.00 2.67 -10.15
CA GLU A 260 10.83 3.17 -9.46
C GLU A 260 9.76 3.57 -10.48
N SER A 261 8.59 2.93 -10.44
CA SER A 261 7.48 3.21 -11.35
C SER A 261 6.21 3.71 -10.67
N VAL A 262 6.22 3.79 -9.33
CA VAL A 262 5.06 4.16 -8.51
C VAL A 262 5.18 5.58 -7.96
N PHE A 263 6.40 6.00 -7.58
CA PHE A 263 6.62 7.29 -6.92
C PHE A 263 7.81 8.05 -7.51
N GLU A 264 7.54 9.19 -8.14
CA GLU A 264 8.57 9.98 -8.85
C GLU A 264 9.77 10.37 -7.98
N ASN A 265 9.54 10.70 -6.70
CA ASN A 265 10.57 11.21 -5.79
C ASN A 265 10.99 10.23 -4.68
N ARG A 266 10.64 8.93 -4.79
CA ARG A 266 10.99 7.92 -3.77
C ARG A 266 12.48 7.55 -3.71
N MET A 267 13.29 8.05 -4.64
CA MET A 267 14.74 7.79 -4.72
C MET A 267 15.61 8.77 -3.92
N SER A 268 15.03 9.58 -3.02
CA SER A 268 15.78 10.55 -2.20
C SER A 268 16.83 9.90 -1.29
N HIS A 269 16.59 8.68 -0.83
CA HIS A 269 17.52 7.90 0.00
C HIS A 269 18.85 7.54 -0.69
N VAL A 270 18.95 7.68 -2.02
CA VAL A 270 20.18 7.39 -2.78
C VAL A 270 21.35 8.26 -2.29
N THR A 271 21.11 9.55 -2.01
CA THR A 271 22.16 10.47 -1.55
C THR A 271 22.68 10.07 -0.17
N GLU A 272 21.80 9.58 0.71
CA GLU A 272 22.19 9.12 2.03
C GLU A 272 23.03 7.84 1.95
N LEU A 273 22.66 6.88 1.09
CA LEU A 273 23.47 5.69 0.86
C LEU A 273 24.85 6.02 0.28
N GLN A 274 24.94 7.03 -0.61
CA GLN A 274 26.23 7.50 -1.15
C GLN A 274 27.14 8.07 -0.07
N LYS A 275 26.62 8.74 0.96
CA LYS A 275 27.41 9.21 2.12
C LYS A 275 28.06 8.05 2.89
N PHE A 276 27.42 6.87 2.89
CA PHE A 276 27.99 5.63 3.44
C PHE A 276 28.92 4.87 2.47
N GLY A 277 29.25 5.46 1.32
CA GLY A 277 30.17 4.89 0.33
C GLY A 277 29.52 3.95 -0.69
N ALA A 278 28.19 3.87 -0.74
CA ALA A 278 27.50 3.10 -1.77
C ALA A 278 27.71 3.73 -3.16
N LYS A 279 28.12 2.92 -4.14
CA LYS A 279 28.27 3.37 -5.53
C LYS A 279 26.94 3.21 -6.26
N ILE A 280 26.21 4.32 -6.42
CA ILE A 280 24.89 4.33 -7.05
C ILE A 280 24.84 5.47 -8.06
N GLN A 281 24.42 5.18 -9.30
CA GLN A 281 24.18 6.17 -10.34
C GLN A 281 22.68 6.27 -10.62
N ARG A 282 22.08 7.42 -10.32
CA ARG A 282 20.65 7.68 -10.50
C ARG A 282 20.42 8.49 -11.79
N CYS A 283 19.42 8.08 -12.57
CA CYS A 283 18.89 8.81 -13.71
C CYS A 283 17.36 8.79 -13.64
N GLY A 284 16.77 9.91 -13.23
CA GLY A 284 15.32 9.99 -12.98
C GLY A 284 14.86 8.98 -11.94
N SER A 285 13.92 8.12 -12.34
CA SER A 285 13.35 7.04 -11.52
C SER A 285 14.12 5.71 -11.61
N ARG A 286 15.22 5.65 -12.37
CA ARG A 286 16.10 4.48 -12.45
C ARG A 286 17.40 4.73 -11.69
N ALA A 287 17.89 3.69 -11.02
CA ALA A 287 19.17 3.69 -10.33
C ALA A 287 19.97 2.42 -10.66
N MET A 288 21.21 2.61 -11.08
CA MET A 288 22.20 1.54 -11.20
C MET A 288 23.00 1.45 -9.90
N VAL A 289 22.93 0.31 -9.23
CA VAL A 289 23.62 0.02 -7.97
C VAL A 289 24.80 -0.88 -8.25
N TYR A 290 26.01 -0.41 -7.94
CA TYR A 290 27.24 -1.15 -8.10
C TYR A 290 27.63 -1.77 -6.75
N GLY A 291 27.46 -3.09 -6.64
CA GLY A 291 27.76 -3.83 -5.42
C GLY A 291 29.25 -4.07 -5.17
N LYS A 292 29.57 -4.77 -4.07
CA LYS A 292 30.95 -5.15 -3.67
C LYS A 292 31.60 -6.04 -4.74
N GLY A 293 32.85 -5.72 -5.09
CA GLY A 293 33.66 -6.48 -6.05
C GLY A 293 33.82 -5.82 -7.43
N ASN A 294 33.09 -4.74 -7.73
CA ASN A 294 33.26 -3.95 -8.96
C ASN A 294 34.17 -2.73 -8.74
N ALA A 295 35.22 -2.87 -7.94
CA ALA A 295 36.31 -1.91 -7.89
C ALA A 295 37.34 -2.25 -8.97
N ARG A 296 37.01 -1.95 -10.24
CA ARG A 296 38.05 -1.43 -11.12
C ARG A 296 38.02 0.07 -10.91
N SER A 297 39.00 0.55 -10.14
CA SER A 297 39.40 1.96 -10.11
C SER A 297 39.54 2.45 -11.55
N PHE A 298 38.73 3.44 -11.92
CA PHE A 298 39.10 4.37 -12.98
C PHE A 298 39.97 5.46 -12.35
#